data_AF-A0A662K8F3-F1
#
_entry.id   AF-A0A662K8F3-F1
#
_cell.length_a   1.000
_cell.length_b   1.000
_cell.length_c   1.000
_cell.angle_alpha   90.00
_cell.angle_beta   90.00
_cell.angle_gamma   90.00
#
_symmetry.space_group_name_H-M   'P 1'
#
loop_
_entity.id
_entity.type
_entity.pdbx_description
1 polymer ?
#
loop_
_entity_poly.entity_id
_entity_poly.type
_entity_poly.pdbx_seq_one_letter_code
_entity_poly.pdbx_strand_id
1 'polypeptide(L)'
;MVNWFFKNHMLFNMLLVVAFWVLVLSIFDVVFGKGWMVVLLVLYIVVIVLFIIGVLFRFEKKSIVSTVEEFEKTLKGGLFHFKCPVCGGVFAIKKSKSNNKKPVRLTCPDCGVVGVIPSKPRVVEETVPEKKSMKASFKCTECGEGVSIWAEGADLYQGVCVFSCPFCGSEKPLKRF
;
A
#
# COMPACT_ATOMS: atom_id res chain seq x y z
N MET A 1 8.67 -10.21 -12.23
CA MET A 1 7.90 -9.02 -12.70
C MET A 1 8.72 -7.72 -12.59
N VAL A 2 10.04 -7.74 -12.89
CA VAL A 2 10.97 -6.60 -12.68
C VAL A 2 11.51 -6.03 -14.02
N ASN A 3 11.51 -6.83 -15.09
CA ASN A 3 12.13 -6.45 -16.37
C ASN A 3 11.44 -5.33 -17.15
N TRP A 4 10.14 -5.08 -16.93
CA TRP A 4 9.41 -4.08 -17.74
C TRP A 4 9.58 -2.64 -17.23
N PHE A 5 9.83 -2.45 -15.92
CA PHE A 5 10.00 -1.11 -15.35
C PHE A 5 11.36 -0.50 -15.73
N PHE A 6 12.42 -1.32 -15.75
CA PHE A 6 13.76 -0.91 -16.15
C PHE A 6 13.86 -0.61 -17.66
N LYS A 7 13.18 -1.41 -18.50
CA LYS A 7 13.22 -1.28 -19.97
C LYS A 7 12.63 0.04 -20.48
N ASN A 8 11.58 0.55 -19.85
CA ASN A 8 10.98 1.84 -20.25
C ASN A 8 11.79 3.06 -19.79
N HIS A 9 12.52 2.98 -18.67
CA HIS A 9 13.41 4.06 -18.24
C HIS A 9 14.64 4.17 -19.16
N MET A 10 15.15 3.03 -19.64
CA MET A 10 16.18 2.96 -20.67
C MET A 10 15.71 3.56 -22.01
N LEU A 11 14.51 3.20 -22.50
CA LEU A 11 13.99 3.71 -23.78
C LEU A 11 13.79 5.25 -23.79
N PHE A 12 13.31 5.82 -22.68
CA PHE A 12 13.15 7.28 -22.57
C PHE A 12 14.50 8.01 -22.54
N ASN A 13 15.47 7.49 -21.78
CA ASN A 13 16.81 8.05 -21.76
C ASN A 13 17.49 7.92 -23.13
N MET A 14 17.25 6.82 -23.86
CA MET A 14 17.72 6.65 -25.24
C MET A 14 17.10 7.68 -26.19
N LEU A 15 15.80 7.97 -26.07
CA LEU A 15 15.14 9.02 -26.87
C LEU A 15 15.73 10.41 -26.62
N LEU A 16 16.07 10.75 -25.36
CA LEU A 16 16.74 12.01 -25.03
C LEU A 16 18.14 12.10 -25.65
N VAL A 17 18.91 11.01 -25.63
CA VAL A 17 20.23 10.96 -26.25
C VAL A 17 20.12 11.10 -27.77
N VAL A 18 19.14 10.44 -28.40
CA VAL A 18 18.87 10.58 -29.85
C VAL A 18 18.48 12.02 -30.18
N ALA A 19 17.59 12.65 -29.41
CA ALA A 19 17.19 14.04 -29.62
C ALA A 19 18.38 15.01 -29.50
N PHE A 20 19.30 14.77 -28.55
CA PHE A 20 20.53 15.55 -28.41
C PHE A 20 21.45 15.40 -29.62
N TRP A 21 21.65 14.18 -30.13
CA TRP A 21 22.47 13.95 -31.33
C TRP A 21 21.88 14.60 -32.58
N VAL A 22 20.55 14.59 -32.74
CA VAL A 22 19.87 15.29 -33.84
C VAL A 22 20.10 16.80 -33.76
N LEU A 23 20.15 17.37 -32.54
CA LEU A 23 20.45 18.79 -32.31
C LEU A 23 21.89 19.13 -32.71
N VAL A 24 22.85 18.27 -32.34
CA VAL A 24 24.26 18.44 -32.76
C VAL A 24 24.41 18.38 -34.28
N LEU A 25 23.71 17.45 -34.94
CA LEU A 25 23.71 17.32 -36.40
C LEU A 25 23.06 18.54 -37.09
N SER A 26 22.03 19.15 -36.49
CA SER A 26 21.41 20.35 -37.06
C SER A 26 22.33 21.57 -36.98
N ILE A 27 23.04 21.75 -35.86
CA ILE A 27 24.04 22.81 -35.71
C ILE A 27 25.16 22.61 -36.75
N PHE A 28 25.60 21.36 -36.93
CA PHE A 28 26.61 21.03 -37.93
C PHE A 28 26.11 21.33 -39.36
N ASP A 29 24.89 20.95 -39.73
CA ASP A 29 24.36 21.23 -41.07
C ASP A 29 24.26 22.73 -41.37
N VAL A 30 23.86 23.54 -40.38
CA VAL A 30 23.79 25.00 -40.48
C VAL A 30 25.19 25.62 -40.64
N VAL A 31 26.19 25.14 -39.90
CA VAL A 31 27.58 25.64 -39.98
C VAL A 31 28.25 25.28 -41.31
N PHE A 32 27.99 24.09 -41.85
CA PHE A 32 28.63 23.59 -43.07
C PHE A 32 27.80 23.82 -44.35
N GLY A 33 26.61 24.41 -44.25
CA GLY A 33 25.84 24.91 -45.39
C GLY A 33 25.37 23.86 -46.40
N LYS A 34 25.18 22.60 -45.97
CA LYS A 34 24.88 21.47 -46.87
C LYS A 34 23.44 21.45 -47.41
N GLY A 35 22.53 22.21 -46.81
CA GLY A 35 21.17 22.43 -47.34
C GLY A 35 20.15 21.34 -47.01
N TRP A 36 20.35 20.54 -45.96
CA TRP A 36 19.49 19.38 -45.63
C TRP A 36 18.34 19.76 -44.67
N MET A 37 18.03 21.05 -44.58
CA MET A 37 17.12 21.65 -43.61
C MET A 37 15.75 20.97 -43.56
N VAL A 38 15.17 20.62 -44.71
CA VAL A 38 13.83 20.02 -44.79
C VAL A 38 13.82 18.60 -44.20
N VAL A 39 14.84 17.79 -44.49
CA VAL A 39 14.96 16.41 -44.00
C VAL A 39 15.15 16.39 -42.48
N LEU A 40 15.99 17.28 -41.96
CA LEU A 40 16.22 17.43 -40.52
C LEU A 40 14.96 17.88 -39.78
N LEU A 41 14.18 18.78 -40.38
CA LEU A 41 12.93 19.28 -39.79
C LEU A 41 11.88 18.16 -39.68
N VAL A 42 11.72 17.33 -40.71
CA VAL A 42 10.81 16.17 -40.67
C VAL A 42 11.24 15.17 -39.60
N LEU A 43 12.54 14.88 -39.48
CA LEU A 43 13.07 13.96 -38.47
C LEU A 43 12.80 14.47 -37.04
N TYR A 44 12.91 15.79 -36.83
CA TYR A 44 12.56 16.43 -35.56
C TYR A 44 11.09 16.22 -35.19
N ILE A 45 10.17 16.42 -36.13
CA ILE A 45 8.73 16.25 -35.89
C ILE A 45 8.44 14.81 -35.47
N VAL A 46 9.03 13.81 -36.14
CA VAL A 46 8.85 12.40 -35.79
C VAL A 46 9.37 12.10 -34.38
N VAL A 47 10.55 12.59 -34.01
CA VAL A 47 11.11 12.39 -32.67
C VAL A 47 10.23 13.04 -31.60
N ILE A 48 9.73 14.25 -31.84
CA ILE A 48 8.83 14.96 -30.91
C ILE A 48 7.52 14.19 -30.72
N VAL A 49 6.91 13.70 -31.80
CA VAL A 49 5.67 12.92 -31.72
C VAL A 49 5.87 11.63 -30.91
N LEU A 50 6.96 10.89 -31.18
CA LEU A 50 7.29 9.68 -30.43
C LEU A 50 7.57 9.99 -28.94
N PHE A 51 8.19 11.12 -28.65
CA PHE A 51 8.44 11.57 -27.29
C PHE A 51 7.13 11.88 -26.56
N ILE A 52 6.23 12.64 -27.18
CA ILE A 52 4.91 12.97 -26.61
C ILE A 52 4.12 11.70 -26.30
N ILE A 53 4.06 10.76 -27.26
CA ILE A 53 3.40 9.46 -27.06
C ILE A 53 4.01 8.72 -25.87
N GLY A 54 5.34 8.62 -25.80
CA GLY A 54 6.03 7.96 -24.70
C GLY A 54 5.78 8.60 -23.32
N VAL A 55 5.65 9.93 -23.27
CA VAL A 55 5.31 10.68 -22.05
C VAL A 55 3.87 10.40 -21.61
N LEU A 56 2.90 10.45 -22.53
CA LEU A 56 1.48 10.18 -22.23
C LEU A 56 1.29 8.78 -21.64
N PHE A 57 1.87 7.75 -22.28
CA PHE A 57 1.84 6.37 -21.77
C PHE A 57 2.49 6.24 -20.38
N ARG A 58 3.53 7.04 -20.10
CA ARG A 58 4.17 7.06 -18.77
C ARG A 58 3.26 7.66 -17.71
N PHE A 59 2.52 8.72 -18.03
CA PHE A 59 1.57 9.35 -17.12
C PHE A 59 0.44 8.38 -16.75
N GLU A 60 -0.18 7.74 -17.73
CA GLU A 60 -1.24 6.73 -17.48
C GLU A 60 -0.71 5.53 -16.70
N LYS A 61 0.45 4.99 -17.07
CA LYS A 61 1.05 3.88 -16.33
C LYS A 61 1.39 4.29 -14.88
N LYS A 62 1.91 5.49 -14.66
CA LYS A 62 2.23 5.99 -13.32
C LYS A 62 0.96 6.15 -12.47
N SER A 63 -0.13 6.68 -13.04
CA SER A 63 -1.39 6.82 -12.31
C SER A 63 -1.99 5.46 -11.93
N ILE A 64 -2.00 4.49 -12.87
CA ILE A 64 -2.46 3.12 -12.61
C ILE A 64 -1.60 2.45 -11.54
N VAL A 65 -0.26 2.51 -11.64
CA VAL A 65 0.64 1.91 -10.64
C VAL A 65 0.46 2.55 -9.27
N SER A 66 0.32 3.87 -9.18
CA SER A 66 0.08 4.55 -7.90
C SER A 66 -1.25 4.14 -7.26
N THR A 67 -2.29 3.97 -8.09
CA THR A 67 -3.61 3.51 -7.66
C THR A 67 -3.53 2.08 -7.14
N VAL A 68 -2.88 1.18 -7.88
CA VAL A 68 -2.68 -0.22 -7.48
C VAL A 68 -1.83 -0.33 -6.21
N GLU A 69 -0.77 0.45 -6.07
CA GLU A 69 0.08 0.43 -4.87
C GLU A 69 -0.67 0.95 -3.63
N GLU A 70 -1.56 1.93 -3.80
CA GLU A 70 -2.44 2.42 -2.73
C GLU A 70 -3.49 1.36 -2.34
N PHE A 71 -4.10 0.69 -3.31
CA PHE A 71 -4.96 -0.49 -3.08
C PHE A 71 -4.18 -1.65 -2.42
N GLU A 72 -2.94 -1.91 -2.82
CA GLU A 72 -2.11 -2.96 -2.24
C GLU A 72 -1.66 -2.62 -0.81
N LYS A 73 -1.41 -1.33 -0.51
CA LYS A 73 -1.21 -0.82 0.86
C LYS A 73 -2.45 -0.99 1.73
N THR A 74 -3.65 -0.89 1.16
CA THR A 74 -4.88 -1.24 1.89
C THR A 74 -5.04 -2.74 2.10
N LEU A 75 -4.42 -3.60 1.29
CA LEU A 75 -4.43 -5.06 1.48
C LEU A 75 -3.44 -5.56 2.54
N LYS A 76 -2.37 -4.81 2.84
CA LYS A 76 -1.38 -5.14 3.89
C LYS A 76 -1.88 -4.78 5.30
N GLY A 77 -3.06 -5.28 5.66
CA GLY A 77 -3.53 -5.33 7.04
C GLY A 77 -2.67 -6.30 7.86
N GLY A 78 -1.89 -5.78 8.81
CA GLY A 78 -1.04 -6.62 9.66
C GLY A 78 -1.86 -7.55 10.55
N LEU A 79 -1.44 -8.81 10.65
CA LEU A 79 -1.90 -9.77 11.64
C LEU A 79 -0.98 -9.69 12.85
N PHE A 80 -1.55 -9.44 14.03
CA PHE A 80 -0.79 -9.32 15.27
C PHE A 80 -1.33 -10.29 16.30
N HIS A 81 -0.43 -11.06 16.92
CA HIS A 81 -0.74 -11.96 18.03
C HIS A 81 -0.36 -11.30 19.37
N PHE A 82 -1.25 -11.42 20.35
CA PHE A 82 -1.09 -10.83 21.68
C PHE A 82 -1.34 -11.88 22.74
N LYS A 83 -0.59 -11.79 23.84
CA LYS A 83 -0.82 -12.58 25.04
C LYS A 83 -1.51 -11.75 26.10
N CYS A 84 -2.64 -12.24 26.61
CA CYS A 84 -3.34 -11.63 27.72
C CYS A 84 -2.53 -11.79 29.01
N PRO A 85 -2.20 -10.69 29.73
CA PRO A 85 -1.43 -10.78 30.97
C PRO A 85 -2.23 -11.40 32.12
N VAL A 86 -3.56 -11.44 32.03
CA VAL A 86 -4.43 -11.92 33.13
C VAL A 86 -4.67 -13.42 33.05
N CYS A 87 -5.08 -13.94 31.88
CA CYS A 87 -5.35 -15.37 31.71
C CYS A 87 -4.23 -16.13 31.00
N GLY A 88 -3.21 -15.45 30.48
CA GLY A 88 -2.15 -16.06 29.67
C GLY A 88 -2.58 -16.48 28.26
N GLY A 89 -3.86 -16.28 27.92
CA GLY A 89 -4.46 -16.62 26.63
C GLY A 89 -3.87 -15.85 25.45
N VAL A 90 -3.76 -16.49 24.29
CA VAL A 90 -3.19 -15.90 23.08
C VAL A 90 -4.32 -15.61 22.10
N PHE A 91 -4.32 -14.41 21.52
CA PHE A 91 -5.35 -14.02 20.55
C PHE A 91 -4.77 -13.17 19.45
N ALA A 92 -5.43 -13.16 18.30
CA ALA A 92 -4.97 -12.45 17.12
C ALA A 92 -5.92 -11.31 16.72
N ILE A 93 -5.34 -10.23 16.20
CA ILE A 93 -6.07 -9.10 15.65
C ILE A 93 -5.60 -8.87 14.21
N LYS A 94 -6.53 -8.99 13.28
CA LYS A 94 -6.36 -8.57 11.89
C LYS A 94 -7.06 -7.24 11.67
N LYS A 95 -6.34 -6.26 11.12
CA LYS A 95 -6.84 -4.91 10.89
C LYS A 95 -7.02 -4.69 9.39
N SER A 96 -8.03 -3.93 8.96
CA SER A 96 -8.26 -3.63 7.53
C SER A 96 -7.16 -2.79 6.91
N LYS A 97 -6.50 -1.91 7.69
CA LYS A 97 -5.43 -1.02 7.21
C LYS A 97 -4.20 -1.04 8.12
N SER A 98 -3.04 -0.73 7.53
CA SER A 98 -1.75 -0.63 8.23
C SER A 98 -1.60 0.63 9.10
N ASN A 99 -2.34 1.69 8.80
CA ASN A 99 -2.24 3.00 9.48
C ASN A 99 -2.89 3.00 10.88
N ASN A 100 -2.34 2.23 11.81
CA ASN A 100 -2.81 2.08 13.18
C ASN A 100 -2.07 3.04 14.12
N LYS A 101 -2.37 4.33 14.00
CA LYS A 101 -1.70 5.35 14.81
C LYS A 101 -2.28 5.50 16.22
N LYS A 102 -3.42 4.86 16.53
CA LYS A 102 -4.16 5.04 17.78
C LYS A 102 -4.22 3.76 18.63
N PRO A 103 -4.26 3.88 19.97
CA PRO A 103 -4.45 2.74 20.86
C PRO A 103 -5.86 2.17 20.71
N VAL A 104 -5.99 0.85 20.81
CA VAL A 104 -7.28 0.14 20.76
C VAL A 104 -7.61 -0.42 22.14
N ARG A 105 -8.82 -0.10 22.63
CA ARG A 105 -9.40 -0.69 23.84
C ARG A 105 -10.32 -1.82 23.43
N LEU A 106 -10.13 -3.02 23.98
CA LEU A 106 -10.94 -4.19 23.65
C LEU A 106 -11.01 -5.19 24.80
N THR A 107 -12.01 -6.05 24.74
CA THR A 107 -12.17 -7.19 25.64
C THR A 107 -11.30 -8.37 25.19
N CYS A 108 -10.58 -8.99 26.12
CA CYS A 108 -9.79 -10.19 25.86
C CYS A 108 -10.69 -11.30 25.27
N PRO A 109 -10.30 -11.86 24.10
CA PRO A 109 -11.03 -12.95 23.44
C PRO A 109 -11.16 -14.23 24.24
N ASP A 110 -10.31 -14.46 25.25
CA ASP A 110 -10.28 -15.70 26.01
C ASP A 110 -11.00 -15.57 27.36
N CYS A 111 -10.85 -14.44 28.05
CA CYS A 111 -11.33 -14.29 29.43
C CYS A 111 -12.30 -13.12 29.68
N GLY A 112 -12.57 -12.27 28.68
CA GLY A 112 -13.53 -11.18 28.87
C GLY A 112 -12.96 -9.94 29.60
N VAL A 113 -11.68 -9.91 29.95
CA VAL A 113 -11.08 -8.75 30.64
C VAL A 113 -10.78 -7.61 29.66
N VAL A 114 -11.10 -6.37 30.03
CA VAL A 114 -10.83 -5.19 29.18
C VAL A 114 -9.36 -4.80 29.25
N GLY A 115 -8.73 -4.61 28.09
CA GLY A 115 -7.34 -4.18 27.96
C GLY A 115 -7.16 -3.09 26.91
N VAL A 116 -5.98 -2.47 26.92
CA VAL A 116 -5.57 -1.45 25.94
C VAL A 116 -4.33 -1.93 25.21
N ILE A 117 -4.39 -1.96 23.88
CA ILE A 117 -3.26 -2.30 23.02
C ILE A 117 -2.71 -1.00 22.43
N PRO A 118 -1.42 -0.69 22.65
CA PRO A 118 -0.80 0.51 22.11
C PRO A 118 -0.69 0.43 20.57
N SER A 119 -0.56 1.59 19.92
CA SER A 119 -0.41 1.69 18.47
C SER A 119 0.83 0.98 17.92
N LYS A 120 1.89 0.90 18.72
CA LYS A 120 3.12 0.14 18.44
C LYS A 120 3.37 -0.89 19.55
N PRO A 121 2.82 -2.11 19.44
CA PRO A 121 3.08 -3.14 20.42
C PRO A 121 4.54 -3.60 20.35
N ARG A 122 5.19 -3.71 21.51
CA ARG A 122 6.59 -4.15 21.64
C ARG A 122 6.73 -5.67 21.65
N VAL A 123 5.66 -6.39 21.97
CA VAL A 123 5.62 -7.85 22.13
C VAL A 123 4.54 -8.37 21.19
N VAL A 124 4.97 -9.13 20.19
CA VAL A 124 4.11 -9.96 19.34
C VAL A 124 4.58 -11.37 19.62
N GLU A 125 3.68 -12.25 20.07
CA GLU A 125 4.09 -13.63 20.32
C GLU A 125 4.31 -14.37 19.00
N GLU A 126 5.47 -15.00 18.88
CA GLU A 126 5.86 -15.79 17.72
C GLU A 126 5.33 -17.22 17.81
N THR A 127 5.10 -17.72 19.03
CA THR A 127 4.56 -19.06 19.28
C THR A 127 3.04 -19.01 19.40
N VAL A 128 2.37 -19.45 18.34
CA VAL A 128 0.91 -19.47 18.23
C VAL A 128 0.42 -20.93 18.34
N PRO A 129 -0.57 -21.24 19.21
CA PRO A 129 -1.21 -22.55 19.25
C PRO A 129 -1.82 -22.95 17.90
N GLU A 130 -1.89 -24.25 17.59
CA GLU A 130 -2.43 -24.72 16.30
C GLU A 130 -3.95 -24.51 16.15
N LYS A 131 -4.69 -24.50 17.26
CA LYS A 131 -6.16 -24.40 17.27
C LYS A 131 -6.61 -22.93 17.15
N LYS A 132 -7.52 -22.63 16.22
CA LYS A 132 -8.12 -21.30 16.02
C LYS A 132 -9.61 -21.27 16.34
N SER A 133 -10.06 -20.22 17.04
CA SER A 133 -11.49 -19.99 17.30
C SER A 133 -12.22 -19.45 16.08
N MET A 134 -13.55 -19.35 16.21
CA MET A 134 -14.35 -18.54 15.28
C MET A 134 -13.89 -17.08 15.28
N LYS A 135 -13.95 -16.45 14.11
CA LYS A 135 -13.58 -15.06 13.88
C LYS A 135 -14.75 -14.13 14.20
N ALA A 136 -14.52 -13.10 15.01
CA ALA A 136 -15.44 -11.98 15.18
C ALA A 136 -14.95 -10.75 14.40
N SER A 137 -15.84 -10.15 13.62
CA SER A 137 -15.55 -8.95 12.84
C SER A 137 -16.33 -7.76 13.40
N PHE A 138 -15.68 -6.61 13.45
CA PHE A 138 -16.22 -5.36 14.01
C PHE A 138 -15.96 -4.22 13.04
N LYS A 139 -16.94 -3.34 12.87
CA LYS A 139 -16.87 -2.17 11.99
C LYS A 139 -17.06 -0.89 12.78
N CYS A 140 -16.20 0.09 12.53
CA CYS A 140 -16.36 1.44 13.05
C CYS A 140 -17.46 2.16 12.28
N THR A 141 -18.43 2.74 13.00
CA THR A 141 -19.52 3.52 12.41
C THR A 141 -19.07 4.90 11.92
N GLU A 142 -18.00 5.45 12.49
CA GLU A 142 -17.48 6.78 12.15
C GLU A 142 -16.61 6.76 10.88
N CYS A 143 -15.65 5.83 10.78
CA CYS A 143 -14.71 5.79 9.64
C CYS A 143 -14.93 4.60 8.70
N GLY A 144 -15.88 3.71 8.98
CA GLY A 144 -16.22 2.56 8.14
C GLY A 144 -15.20 1.41 8.16
N GLU A 145 -14.08 1.56 8.86
CA GLU A 145 -13.00 0.57 8.90
C GLU A 145 -13.32 -0.64 9.79
N GLY A 146 -12.71 -1.78 9.43
CA GLY A 146 -12.98 -3.07 10.06
C GLY A 146 -11.79 -3.63 10.84
N VAL A 147 -12.09 -4.28 11.96
CA VAL A 147 -11.13 -5.12 12.69
C VAL A 147 -11.71 -6.51 12.88
N SER A 148 -10.86 -7.52 12.85
CA SER A 148 -11.24 -8.90 13.11
C SER A 148 -10.40 -9.50 14.20
N ILE A 149 -11.03 -10.25 15.09
CA ILE A 149 -10.43 -10.79 16.31
C ILE A 149 -10.82 -12.25 16.45
N TRP A 150 -9.88 -13.08 16.90
CA TRP A 150 -10.13 -14.47 17.28
C TRP A 150 -9.14 -14.91 18.37
N ALA A 151 -9.53 -15.94 19.12
CA ALA A 151 -8.71 -16.60 20.11
C ALA A 151 -7.86 -17.70 19.45
N GLU A 152 -6.64 -17.90 19.96
CA GLU A 152 -5.70 -18.94 19.56
C GLU A 152 -5.57 -19.93 20.74
N GLY A 153 -5.95 -21.18 20.54
CA GLY A 153 -5.95 -22.23 21.56
C GLY A 153 -7.24 -22.34 22.40
N ALA A 154 -8.13 -21.33 22.35
CA ALA A 154 -9.38 -21.30 23.11
C ALA A 154 -10.60 -20.99 22.22
N ASP A 155 -11.80 -21.17 22.78
CA ASP A 155 -13.04 -20.73 22.13
C ASP A 155 -13.24 -19.22 22.35
N LEU A 156 -13.89 -18.56 21.39
CA LEU A 156 -14.09 -17.12 21.46
C LEU A 156 -15.11 -16.76 22.56
N TYR A 157 -14.71 -15.92 23.50
CA TYR A 157 -15.61 -15.32 24.48
C TYR A 157 -16.76 -14.60 23.78
N GLN A 158 -18.01 -14.95 24.12
CA GLN A 158 -19.18 -14.45 23.40
C GLN A 158 -19.37 -12.92 23.53
N GLY A 159 -18.90 -12.34 24.64
CA GLY A 159 -18.97 -10.90 24.94
C GLY A 159 -17.76 -10.07 24.46
N VAL A 160 -17.02 -10.53 23.44
CA VAL A 160 -15.91 -9.72 22.89
C VAL A 160 -16.44 -8.42 22.30
N CYS A 161 -15.89 -7.31 22.78
CA CYS A 161 -16.20 -5.97 22.32
C CYS A 161 -14.92 -5.18 22.02
N VAL A 162 -15.00 -4.28 21.05
CA VAL A 162 -13.94 -3.31 20.73
C VAL A 162 -14.48 -1.93 21.06
N PHE A 163 -13.88 -1.27 22.05
CA PHE A 163 -14.36 0.01 22.60
C PHE A 163 -13.75 1.23 21.93
N SER A 164 -12.64 1.08 21.19
CA SER A 164 -12.10 2.20 20.42
C SER A 164 -11.62 1.81 19.03
N CYS A 165 -11.70 2.74 18.10
CA CYS A 165 -11.28 2.53 16.73
C CYS A 165 -9.76 2.79 16.57
N PRO A 166 -8.95 1.81 16.10
CA PRO A 166 -7.51 2.00 15.91
C PRO A 166 -7.15 2.95 14.76
N PHE A 167 -8.12 3.31 13.91
CA PHE A 167 -7.94 4.14 12.73
C PHE A 167 -8.26 5.63 13.00
N CYS A 168 -9.49 5.93 13.45
CA CYS A 168 -9.91 7.30 13.73
C CYS A 168 -9.76 7.72 15.20
N GLY A 169 -9.54 6.76 16.12
CA GLY A 169 -9.43 7.05 17.55
C GLY A 169 -10.76 7.29 18.27
N SER A 170 -11.91 7.06 17.61
CA SER A 170 -13.22 7.12 18.26
C SER A 170 -13.28 6.16 19.45
N GLU A 171 -13.83 6.62 20.57
CA GLU A 171 -14.04 5.83 21.81
C GLU A 171 -15.43 5.17 21.87
N LYS A 172 -16.17 5.21 20.76
CA LYS A 172 -17.43 4.49 20.65
C LYS A 172 -17.17 3.00 20.37
N PRO A 173 -17.96 2.09 20.95
CA PRO A 173 -17.85 0.68 20.65
C PRO A 173 -18.14 0.38 19.18
N LEU A 174 -17.33 -0.47 18.58
CA LEU A 174 -17.51 -0.91 17.19
C LEU A 174 -18.66 -1.92 17.10
N LYS A 175 -19.37 -1.90 15.97
CA LYS A 175 -20.50 -2.79 15.71
C LYS A 175 -20.01 -4.13 15.17
N ARG A 176 -20.42 -5.23 15.80
CA ARG A 176 -20.14 -6.59 15.31
C ARG A 176 -20.98 -6.89 14.05
N PHE A 177 -20.40 -7.58 13.08
CA PHE A 177 -21.07 -7.99 11.83
C PHE A 177 -20.56 -9.35 11.33
#